data_AF-A0A7G9LPG7-F1
#
_entry.id   AF-A0A7G9LPG7-F1
#
_cell.length_a   1.000
_cell.length_b   1.000
_cell.length_c   1.000
_cell.angle_alpha   90.00
_cell.angle_beta   90.00
_cell.angle_gamma   90.00
#
_symmetry.space_group_name_H-M   'P 1'
#
loop_
_entity.id
_entity.type
_entity.pdbx_description
1 polymer ?
#
loop_
_entity_poly.entity_id
_entity_poly.type
_entity_poly.pdbx_seq_one_letter_code
_entity_poly.pdbx_strand_id
1 'polypeptide(L)'
;MFLEDGNKVQKAAYKADQIGKYWSEDITKGKGCYENCNRREYKNNGIGMVDYTDEEKINNLKKHAVSYFYKTNKQSIDEIKTNPKDRAIVRGTIPKPKSKAGKPRKYSSIEDRKEV
;
A
#
# COMPACT_ATOMS: atom_id res chain seq x y z
N MET A 1 8.06 -5.35 13.06
CA MET A 1 7.10 -5.17 11.95
C MET A 1 6.50 -6.53 11.64
N PHE A 2 5.17 -6.67 11.69
CA PHE A 2 4.50 -7.92 11.32
C PHE A 2 4.20 -7.90 9.82
N LEU A 3 4.69 -8.88 9.07
CA LEU A 3 4.49 -9.01 7.62
C LEU A 3 3.82 -10.35 7.34
N GLU A 4 2.70 -10.31 6.63
CA GLU A 4 1.88 -11.49 6.34
C GLU A 4 1.70 -11.62 4.82
N ASP A 5 1.58 -12.87 4.34
CA ASP A 5 1.22 -13.14 2.95
C ASP A 5 -0.29 -12.97 2.77
N GLY A 6 -0.69 -11.86 2.14
CA GLY A 6 -2.10 -11.54 1.91
C GLY A 6 -2.83 -12.60 1.08
N ASN A 7 -2.14 -13.38 0.24
CA ASN A 7 -2.79 -14.47 -0.50
C ASN A 7 -3.24 -15.60 0.42
N LYS A 8 -2.52 -15.83 1.52
CA LYS A 8 -2.84 -16.84 2.53
C LYS A 8 -3.75 -16.30 3.62
N VAL A 9 -3.57 -15.03 4.00
CA VAL A 9 -4.30 -14.38 5.09
C VAL A 9 -5.40 -13.47 4.53
N GLN A 10 -6.57 -14.06 4.29
CA GLN A 10 -7.72 -13.36 3.71
C GLN A 10 -8.50 -12.51 4.74
N LYS A 11 -8.33 -12.76 6.05
CA LYS A 11 -9.04 -12.06 7.14
C LYS A 11 -8.16 -10.98 7.80
N ALA A 12 -7.66 -10.03 7.00
CA ALA A 12 -6.74 -8.99 7.44
C ALA A 12 -7.25 -8.20 8.66
N ALA A 13 -8.55 -7.85 8.68
CA ALA A 13 -9.14 -7.14 9.81
C ALA A 13 -9.07 -7.93 11.12
N TYR A 14 -9.42 -9.22 11.09
CA TYR A 14 -9.35 -10.08 12.26
C TYR A 14 -7.90 -10.24 12.77
N LYS A 15 -6.95 -10.44 11.85
CA LYS A 15 -5.54 -10.57 12.21
C LYS A 15 -4.98 -9.28 12.83
N ALA A 16 -5.36 -8.12 12.31
CA ALA A 16 -5.00 -6.82 12.88
C ALA A 16 -5.60 -6.63 14.29
N ASP A 17 -6.82 -7.12 14.55
CA ASP A 17 -7.38 -7.13 15.91
C ASP A 17 -6.56 -7.99 16.86
N GLN A 18 -6.14 -9.20 16.44
CA GLN A 18 -5.30 -10.07 17.27
C GLN A 18 -3.97 -9.40 17.64
N ILE A 19 -3.32 -8.75 16.66
CA ILE A 19 -2.06 -8.03 16.89
C ILE A 19 -2.27 -6.85 17.85
N GLY A 20 -3.37 -6.10 17.66
CA GLY A 20 -3.71 -4.97 18.50
C GLY A 20 -4.02 -5.35 19.94
N LYS A 21 -4.81 -6.41 20.15
CA LYS A 21 -5.10 -6.94 21.48
C LYS A 21 -3.83 -7.41 22.19
N TYR A 22 -2.99 -8.19 21.50
CA TYR A 22 -1.70 -8.62 22.04
C TYR A 22 -0.80 -7.44 22.44
N TRP A 23 -0.78 -6.37 21.63
CA TRP A 23 -0.07 -5.15 21.96
C TRP A 23 -0.61 -4.47 23.23
N SER A 24 -1.93 -4.28 23.30
CA SER A 24 -2.60 -3.63 24.44
C SER A 24 -2.45 -4.45 25.71
N GLU A 25 -2.81 -5.74 25.67
CA GLU A 25 -2.97 -6.60 26.84
C GLU A 25 -1.62 -7.14 27.35
N ASP A 26 -0.81 -7.74 26.47
CA ASP A 26 0.39 -8.47 26.87
C ASP A 26 1.66 -7.60 26.89
N ILE A 27 1.88 -6.82 25.82
CA ILE A 27 3.12 -6.04 25.67
C ILE A 27 3.09 -4.79 26.55
N THR A 28 2.01 -4.02 26.46
CA THR A 28 1.91 -2.73 27.16
C THR A 28 1.14 -2.80 28.48
N LYS A 29 0.62 -3.98 28.85
CA LYS A 29 -0.08 -4.24 30.11
C LYS A 29 -1.23 -3.26 30.34
N GLY A 30 -2.05 -3.05 29.31
CA GLY A 30 -3.22 -2.17 29.28
C GLY A 30 -2.92 -0.69 29.12
N LYS A 31 -1.66 -0.27 29.01
CA LYS A 31 -1.29 1.15 28.86
C LYS A 31 -1.29 1.63 27.41
N GLY A 32 -1.06 0.72 26.46
CA GLY A 32 -1.05 1.02 25.04
C GLY A 32 -2.43 0.86 24.43
N CYS A 33 -2.75 1.69 23.45
CA CYS A 33 -3.94 1.56 22.62
C CYS A 33 -3.57 1.10 21.21
N TYR A 34 -4.56 0.59 20.48
CA TYR A 34 -4.45 0.29 19.07
C TYR A 34 -5.74 0.69 18.35
N GLU A 35 -5.61 0.94 17.05
CA GLU A 35 -6.74 1.21 16.17
C GLU A 35 -6.64 0.34 14.93
N ASN A 36 -7.71 -0.36 14.58
CA ASN A 36 -7.74 -1.20 13.39
C ASN A 36 -8.45 -0.50 12.23
N CYS A 37 -7.67 0.14 11.37
CA CYS A 37 -8.21 0.81 10.17
C CYS A 37 -9.00 -0.14 9.25
N ASN A 38 -8.76 -1.45 9.26
CA ASN A 38 -9.53 -2.39 8.43
C ASN A 38 -10.99 -2.54 8.87
N ARG A 39 -11.35 -2.09 10.08
CA ARG A 39 -12.73 -2.13 10.62
C ARG A 39 -13.52 -0.86 10.33
N ARG A 40 -12.88 0.17 9.79
CA ARG A 40 -13.53 1.44 9.45
C ARG A 40 -14.01 1.44 8.01
N GLU A 41 -15.03 2.25 7.77
CA GLU A 41 -15.47 2.58 6.42
C GLU A 41 -14.78 3.87 5.95
N TYR A 42 -14.36 3.88 4.70
CA TYR A 42 -13.72 5.02 4.06
C TYR A 42 -14.45 5.35 2.77
N LYS A 43 -14.67 6.63 2.53
CA LYS A 43 -15.25 7.13 1.28
C LYS A 43 -14.48 6.63 0.05
N ASN A 44 -13.15 6.62 0.12
CA ASN A 44 -12.27 6.22 -0.97
C ASN A 44 -11.40 5.05 -0.48
N ASN A 45 -11.99 3.85 -0.43
CA ASN A 45 -11.35 2.69 0.18
C ASN A 45 -10.29 2.08 -0.75
N GLY A 46 -9.08 1.91 -0.23
CA GLY A 46 -7.95 1.23 -0.86
C GLY A 46 -7.38 0.09 -0.02
N ILE A 47 -7.99 -0.24 1.12
CA ILE A 47 -7.41 -1.10 2.17
C ILE A 47 -7.71 -2.58 1.89
N GLY A 48 -6.77 -3.47 2.27
CA GLY A 48 -6.90 -4.91 2.14
C GLY A 48 -6.34 -5.45 0.82
N MET A 49 -6.77 -6.66 0.43
CA MET A 49 -6.35 -7.26 -0.84
C MET A 49 -6.86 -6.43 -2.02
N VAL A 50 -5.98 -6.17 -2.98
CA VAL A 50 -6.28 -5.39 -4.19
C VAL A 50 -6.09 -6.31 -5.38
N ASP A 51 -7.19 -6.72 -6.00
CA ASP A 51 -7.13 -7.45 -7.25
C ASP A 51 -6.77 -6.50 -8.39
N TYR A 52 -6.10 -7.00 -9.42
CA TYR A 52 -5.76 -6.21 -10.61
C TYR A 52 -6.99 -5.79 -11.43
N THR A 53 -8.12 -6.51 -11.27
CA THR A 53 -9.40 -6.15 -11.89
C THR A 53 -10.16 -5.10 -11.10
N ASP A 54 -9.78 -4.82 -9.86
CA ASP A 54 -10.43 -3.83 -8.99
C ASP A 54 -9.93 -2.42 -9.32
N GLU A 55 -10.43 -1.89 -10.44
CA GLU A 55 -10.01 -0.59 -10.95
C GLU A 55 -10.31 0.55 -9.97
N GLU A 56 -11.44 0.47 -9.26
CA GLU A 56 -11.83 1.47 -8.27
C GLU A 56 -10.81 1.54 -7.13
N LYS A 57 -10.46 0.40 -6.54
CA LYS A 57 -9.52 0.33 -5.43
C LYS A 57 -8.10 0.73 -5.85
N ILE A 58 -7.67 0.31 -7.04
CA ILE A 58 -6.41 0.75 -7.65
C ILE A 58 -6.40 2.27 -7.83
N ASN A 59 -7.48 2.85 -8.33
CA ASN A 59 -7.60 4.29 -8.53
C ASN A 59 -7.60 5.04 -7.19
N ASN A 60 -8.30 4.52 -6.18
CA ASN A 60 -8.31 5.09 -4.84
C ASN A 60 -6.91 5.13 -4.23
N LEU A 61 -6.15 4.03 -4.34
CA LEU A 61 -4.76 3.99 -3.90
C LEU A 61 -3.87 4.99 -4.63
N LYS A 62 -3.94 5.03 -5.97
CA LYS A 62 -3.12 5.94 -6.78
C LYS A 62 -3.42 7.41 -6.52
N LYS A 63 -4.70 7.78 -6.39
CA LYS A 63 -5.12 9.18 -6.26
C LYS A 63 -5.01 9.70 -4.82
N HIS A 64 -5.32 8.87 -3.83
CA HIS A 64 -5.46 9.32 -2.43
C HIS A 64 -4.38 8.81 -1.49
N ALA A 65 -3.94 7.55 -1.63
CA ALA A 65 -2.89 7.02 -0.75
C ALA A 65 -1.49 7.46 -1.19
N VAL A 66 -1.18 7.33 -2.48
CA VAL A 66 0.15 7.69 -3.03
C VAL A 66 0.44 9.20 -2.89
N SER A 67 -0.57 10.05 -3.07
CA SER A 67 -0.44 11.50 -2.88
C SER A 67 -0.11 11.89 -1.44
N TYR A 68 -0.50 11.07 -0.47
CA TYR A 68 -0.18 11.30 0.94
C TYR A 68 1.26 10.93 1.30
N PHE A 69 1.82 9.88 0.66
CA PHE A 69 3.21 9.46 0.90
C PHE A 69 4.23 10.46 0.34
N TYR A 70 3.89 11.14 -0.75
CA TYR A 70 4.77 12.06 -1.46
C TYR A 70 4.19 13.47 -1.44
N LYS A 71 4.43 14.20 -0.35
CA LYS A 71 4.27 15.67 -0.39
C LYS A 71 5.44 16.21 -1.20
N THR A 72 5.23 16.37 -2.52
CA THR A 72 6.22 16.82 -3.51
C THR A 72 7.01 18.06 -3.08
N ASN A 73 6.44 18.87 -2.19
CA ASN A 73 6.98 20.17 -1.84
C ASN A 73 7.82 20.13 -0.55
N LYS A 74 7.90 19.01 0.17
CA LYS A 74 8.51 18.93 1.54
C LYS A 74 9.41 17.73 1.80
N GLN A 75 9.66 16.88 0.82
CA GLN A 75 10.48 15.66 0.97
C GLN A 75 11.67 15.64 0.00
N SER A 76 12.14 16.81 -0.43
CA SER A 76 13.45 16.90 -1.07
C SER A 76 14.54 16.85 0.00
N ILE A 77 15.63 16.11 -0.27
CA ILE A 77 16.83 16.15 0.56
C ILE A 77 17.77 17.28 0.15
N ASP A 78 17.46 18.03 -0.92
CA ASP A 78 18.36 19.01 -1.52
C ASP A 78 18.80 20.07 -0.50
N GLU A 79 17.91 20.47 0.42
CA GLU A 79 18.20 21.43 1.50
C GLU A 79 19.15 20.88 2.59
N ILE A 80 19.24 19.56 2.73
CA ILE A 80 20.03 18.87 3.78
C ILE A 80 21.31 18.25 3.18
N LYS A 81 21.41 18.22 1.85
CA LYS A 81 22.48 17.54 1.13
C LYS A 81 23.79 18.31 1.25
N THR A 82 24.74 17.76 2.00
CA THR A 82 26.08 18.33 2.15
C THR A 82 27.10 17.68 1.21
N ASN A 83 26.92 16.40 0.86
CA ASN A 83 27.77 15.70 -0.10
C ASN A 83 26.99 15.40 -1.40
N PRO A 84 27.53 15.73 -2.59
CA PRO A 84 26.94 15.37 -3.88
C PRO A 84 26.58 13.88 -4.04
N LYS A 85 27.30 12.98 -3.35
CA LYS A 85 27.09 11.53 -3.37
C LYS A 85 25.95 11.05 -2.47
N ASP A 86 25.42 11.90 -1.59
CA ASP A 86 24.30 11.52 -0.73
C ASP A 86 23.07 11.20 -1.59
N ARG A 87 22.40 10.10 -1.26
CA ARG A 87 21.22 9.62 -1.96
C ARG A 87 20.03 9.59 -1.00
N ALA A 88 18.94 10.23 -1.42
CA ALA A 88 17.65 9.97 -0.81
C ALA A 88 17.19 8.56 -1.19
N ILE A 89 16.36 7.95 -0.34
CA ILE A 89 15.50 6.86 -0.76
C ILE A 89 14.49 7.47 -1.74
N VAL A 90 14.83 7.41 -3.02
CA VAL A 90 13.98 7.90 -4.11
C VAL A 90 13.01 6.82 -4.55
N ARG A 91 11.89 7.25 -5.13
CA ARG A 91 10.92 6.37 -5.77
C ARG A 91 11.68 5.45 -6.73
N GLY A 92 11.54 4.14 -6.58
CA GLY A 92 12.07 3.19 -7.54
C GLY A 92 11.60 3.59 -8.94
N THR A 93 12.53 3.80 -9.86
CA THR A 93 12.17 4.03 -11.26
C THR A 93 11.37 2.83 -11.75
N ILE A 94 10.26 3.08 -12.44
CA ILE A 94 9.47 2.01 -13.05
C ILE A 94 10.46 1.16 -13.87
N PRO A 95 10.60 -0.15 -13.57
CA PRO A 95 11.53 -0.99 -14.30
C PRO A 95 11.21 -0.94 -15.79
N LYS A 96 12.25 -0.99 -16.63
CA LYS A 96 12.06 -1.11 -18.09
C LYS A 96 11.08 -2.26 -18.38
N PRO A 97 10.22 -2.12 -19.40
CA PRO A 97 9.27 -3.16 -19.77
C PRO A 97 10.00 -4.48 -19.92
N LYS A 98 9.68 -5.44 -19.05
CA LYS A 98 10.20 -6.80 -19.11
C LYS A 98 9.49 -7.54 -20.25
N SER A 99 10.09 -8.66 -20.69
CA SER A 99 9.47 -9.55 -21.67
C SER A 99 8.06 -9.96 -21.24
N LYS A 100 7.25 -10.49 -22.16
CA LYS A 100 5.91 -11.05 -21.86
C LYS A 100 5.93 -12.25 -20.90
N ALA A 101 7.07 -12.54 -20.26
CA ALA A 101 7.20 -13.52 -19.21
C ALA A 101 6.39 -13.07 -17.98
N GLY A 102 5.25 -13.73 -17.77
CA GLY A 102 4.26 -13.45 -16.75
C GLY A 102 2.90 -13.99 -17.18
N LYS A 103 1.90 -13.95 -16.29
CA LYS A 103 0.53 -14.36 -16.62
C LYS A 103 0.03 -13.59 -17.85
N PRO A 104 -0.58 -14.26 -18.86
CA PRO A 104 -1.12 -13.58 -20.03
C PRO A 104 -2.09 -12.48 -19.61
N ARG A 105 -1.81 -11.25 -20.02
CA ARG A 105 -2.77 -10.17 -19.92
C ARG A 105 -3.85 -10.47 -20.96
N LYS A 106 -5.06 -10.87 -20.53
CA LYS A 106 -6.20 -11.03 -21.46
C LYS A 106 -6.48 -9.74 -22.24
N TYR A 107 -6.15 -8.60 -21.63
CA TYR A 107 -6.44 -7.27 -22.14
C TYR A 107 -5.13 -6.46 -22.25
N SER A 108 -4.87 -5.93 -23.44
CA SER A 108 -3.63 -5.21 -23.76
C SER A 108 -3.71 -3.73 -23.36
N SER A 109 -4.92 -3.18 -23.41
CA SER A 109 -5.27 -1.78 -23.15
C SER A 109 -6.34 -1.66 -22.05
N ILE A 110 -6.66 -0.42 -21.66
CA ILE A 110 -7.76 -0.12 -20.74
C ILE A 110 -9.09 -0.14 -21.50
N GLU A 111 -9.10 0.23 -22.78
CA GLU A 111 -10.27 0.14 -23.65
C GLU A 111 -10.78 -1.29 -23.80
N ASP A 112 -9.87 -2.27 -23.90
CA ASP A 112 -10.19 -3.71 -24.04
C ASP A 112 -10.99 -4.29 -22.85
N ARG A 113 -11.13 -3.54 -21.74
CA ARG A 113 -11.82 -3.98 -20.51
C ARG A 113 -13.30 -3.55 -20.43
N LYS A 114 -13.75 -2.65 -21.31
CA LYS A 114 -15.11 -2.08 -21.27
C LYS A 114 -16.16 -2.92 -22.01
N GLU A 115 -15.76 -4.00 -22.69
CA GLU A 115 -16.65 -4.86 -23.50
C GLU A 115 -17.12 -6.13 -22.78
N VAL A 116 -17.12 -6.16 -21.43
CA VAL A 116 -17.64 -7.29 -20.64
C VAL A 116 -18.83 -6.87 -19.79
#